data_AF-A0A429HRD0-F1
#
_entry.id   AF-A0A429HRD0-F1
#
_cell.length_a   1.000
_cell.length_b   1.000
_cell.length_c   1.000
_cell.angle_alpha   90.00
_cell.angle_beta   90.00
_cell.angle_gamma   90.00
#
_symmetry.space_group_name_H-M   'P 1'
#
loop_
_entity.id
_entity.type
_entity.pdbx_description
1 polymer ?
#
loop_
_entity_poly.entity_id
_entity_poly.type
_entity_poly.pdbx_seq_one_letter_code
_entity_poly.pdbx_strand_id
1 'polypeptide(L)'
;MLSGPADSPEIVADFHAMDPLDETAARAFDELREAMLAVLAGTVLEAGDLIIVDNRAAVHGRTAFRPRYDGQDRWLRRCFAVADLRPSRAIRAAGSQVCAPLGPVSAP
;
A
#
# COMPACT_ATOMS: atom_id res chain seq x y z
N MET A 1 9.97 5.12 -4.48
CA MET A 1 10.25 5.11 -5.93
C MET A 1 9.11 5.78 -6.67
N LEU A 2 9.43 6.71 -7.58
CA LEU A 2 8.49 7.32 -8.51
C LEU A 2 8.76 6.80 -9.91
N SER A 3 7.71 6.55 -10.68
CA SER A 3 7.81 6.08 -12.07
C SER A 3 6.65 6.62 -12.91
N GLY A 4 6.71 6.43 -14.23
CA GLY A 4 5.66 6.90 -15.14
C GLY A 4 5.81 8.39 -15.53
N PRO A 5 4.76 8.99 -16.11
CA PRO A 5 4.76 10.39 -16.55
C PRO A 5 4.94 11.39 -15.41
N ALA A 6 5.60 12.51 -15.68
CA ALA A 6 5.89 13.53 -14.66
C ALA A 6 4.63 14.26 -14.13
N ASP A 7 3.58 14.35 -14.94
CA ASP A 7 2.29 14.96 -14.60
C ASP A 7 1.30 14.01 -13.92
N SER A 8 1.60 12.70 -13.93
CA SER A 8 0.78 11.67 -13.29
C SER A 8 1.66 10.49 -12.86
N PRO A 9 2.56 10.67 -11.88
CA PRO A 9 3.49 9.63 -11.48
C PRO A 9 2.78 8.49 -10.74
N GLU A 10 3.32 7.29 -10.89
CA GLU A 10 3.06 6.17 -10.00
C GLU A 10 4.05 6.18 -8.83
N ILE A 11 3.60 5.69 -7.68
CA ILE A 11 4.38 5.69 -6.45
C ILE A 11 4.44 4.31 -5.80
N VAL A 12 5.65 3.94 -5.39
CA VAL A 12 5.90 2.80 -4.51
C VAL A 12 6.72 3.30 -3.34
N ALA A 13 6.11 3.37 -2.16
CA ALA A 13 6.76 3.81 -0.93
C ALA A 13 6.21 3.03 0.27
N ASP A 14 7.12 2.52 1.10
CA ASP A 14 6.80 1.98 2.42
C ASP A 14 7.83 2.51 3.42
N PHE A 15 7.43 3.46 4.26
CA PHE A 15 8.32 4.12 5.23
C PHE A 15 8.78 3.22 6.39
N HIS A 16 8.31 1.98 6.45
CA HIS A 16 8.71 0.98 7.44
C HIS A 16 9.49 -0.19 6.84
N ALA A 17 9.34 -0.46 5.55
CA ALA A 17 9.93 -1.60 4.87
C ALA A 17 10.88 -1.24 3.70
N MET A 18 11.12 0.04 3.45
CA MET A 18 12.13 0.51 2.49
C MET A 18 13.27 1.21 3.23
N ASP A 19 14.49 0.79 2.93
CA ASP A 19 15.71 1.42 3.41
C ASP A 19 16.34 2.27 2.30
N PRO A 20 16.73 3.53 2.58
CA PRO A 20 17.47 4.35 1.63
C PRO A 20 18.86 3.76 1.39
N LEU A 21 19.32 3.82 0.14
CA LEU A 21 20.62 3.25 -0.27
C LEU A 21 21.81 4.17 0.02
N ASP A 22 21.58 5.49 0.09
CA ASP A 22 22.58 6.51 0.35
C ASP A 22 21.97 7.77 1.00
N GLU A 23 22.80 8.76 1.33
CA GLU A 23 22.37 10.01 1.98
C GLU A 23 21.43 10.86 1.12
N THR A 24 21.52 10.77 -0.21
CA THR A 24 20.62 11.50 -1.10
C THR A 24 19.26 10.82 -1.14
N ALA A 25 19.24 9.49 -1.20
CA ALA A 25 18.02 8.70 -1.07
C ALA A 25 17.35 8.91 0.29
N ALA A 26 18.12 8.99 1.39
CA ALA A 26 17.59 9.25 2.72
C ALA A 26 16.88 10.60 2.80
N ARG A 27 17.54 11.68 2.33
CA ARG A 27 16.93 13.02 2.30
C ARG A 27 15.68 13.06 1.43
N ALA A 28 15.72 12.49 0.23
CA ALA A 28 14.56 12.44 -0.65
C ALA A 28 13.41 11.61 -0.05
N PHE A 29 13.72 10.55 0.69
CA PHE A 29 12.71 9.70 1.32
C PHE A 29 12.03 10.41 2.50
N ASP A 30 12.79 11.17 3.30
CA ASP A 30 12.26 12.03 4.36
C ASP A 30 11.42 13.18 3.79
N GLU A 31 11.88 13.87 2.74
CA GLU A 31 11.11 14.91 2.07
C GLU A 31 9.79 14.38 1.50
N LEU A 32 9.81 13.20 0.87
CA LEU A 32 8.62 12.53 0.39
C LEU A 32 7.65 12.20 1.53
N ARG A 33 8.16 11.70 2.65
CA ARG A 33 7.37 11.38 3.83
C ARG A 33 6.66 12.61 4.37
N GLU A 34 7.37 13.71 4.57
CA GLU A 34 6.79 14.95 5.09
C GLU A 34 5.76 15.55 4.12
N ALA A 35 6.06 15.55 2.82
CA ALA A 35 5.13 16.01 1.80
C ALA A 35 3.83 15.18 1.80
N MET A 36 3.92 13.86 1.98
CA MET A 36 2.73 13.00 2.10
C MET A 36 1.94 13.26 3.38
N LEU A 37 2.62 13.34 4.53
CA LEU A 37 1.98 13.58 5.83
C LEU A 37 1.17 14.90 5.81
N ALA A 38 1.69 15.93 5.13
CA ALA A 38 1.03 17.22 5.00
C ALA A 38 -0.30 17.17 4.22
N VAL A 39 -0.52 16.15 3.38
CA VAL A 39 -1.70 16.04 2.50
C VAL A 39 -2.59 14.84 2.80
N LEU A 40 -2.33 14.10 3.88
CA LEU A 40 -3.14 12.95 4.26
C LEU A 40 -4.59 13.36 4.53
N ALA A 41 -5.52 12.72 3.83
CA ALA A 41 -6.95 12.80 4.10
C ALA A 41 -7.39 11.60 4.94
N GLY A 42 -8.07 11.88 6.06
CA GLY A 42 -8.63 10.85 6.94
C GLY A 42 -10.12 10.65 6.72
N THR A 43 -10.58 9.39 6.82
CA THR A 43 -12.01 9.06 6.89
C THR A 43 -12.27 7.97 7.93
N VAL A 44 -13.38 8.12 8.68
CA VAL A 44 -13.89 7.10 9.59
C VAL A 44 -15.02 6.38 8.87
N LEU A 45 -14.73 5.19 8.36
CA LEU A 45 -15.72 4.38 7.65
C LEU A 45 -16.80 3.85 8.60
N GLU A 46 -18.05 4.00 8.17
CA GLU A 46 -19.22 3.41 8.79
C GLU A 46 -19.62 2.08 8.10
N ALA A 47 -20.56 1.36 8.73
CA ALA A 47 -21.07 0.13 8.15
C ALA A 47 -21.83 0.43 6.85
N GLY A 48 -21.37 -0.16 5.74
CA GLY A 48 -21.91 0.10 4.40
C GLY A 48 -21.01 0.96 3.53
N ASP A 49 -20.04 1.68 4.13
CA ASP A 49 -19.07 2.45 3.37
C ASP A 49 -18.10 1.55 2.61
N LEU A 50 -17.70 2.02 1.42
CA LEU A 50 -16.66 1.44 0.61
C LEU A 50 -15.61 2.50 0.28
N ILE A 51 -14.36 2.24 0.64
CA ILE A 51 -13.21 3.00 0.16
C ILE A 51 -12.47 2.18 -0.90
N ILE A 52 -12.14 2.84 -2.01
CA ILE A 52 -11.30 2.29 -3.08
C ILE A 52 -10.03 3.13 -3.11
N VAL A 53 -8.88 2.47 -2.98
CA VAL A 53 -7.57 3.12 -3.02
C VAL A 53 -6.88 2.66 -4.30
N ASP A 54 -6.52 3.61 -5.16
CA ASP A 54 -5.59 3.34 -6.26
C ASP A 54 -4.18 3.21 -5.70
N ASN A 55 -3.74 1.96 -5.53
CA ASN A 55 -2.43 1.63 -4.94
C ASN A 55 -1.24 2.03 -5.83
N ARG A 56 -1.46 2.60 -7.02
CA ARG A 56 -0.40 3.19 -7.84
C ARG A 56 -0.23 4.68 -7.60
N ALA A 57 -1.27 5.37 -7.10
CA ALA A 57 -1.27 6.83 -6.97
C ALA A 57 -1.33 7.30 -5.51
N ALA A 58 -1.70 6.44 -4.57
CA ALA A 58 -1.88 6.80 -3.17
C ALA A 58 -1.19 5.82 -2.21
N VAL A 59 -0.57 6.40 -1.18
CA VAL A 59 -0.24 5.66 0.05
C VAL A 59 -1.44 5.70 1.00
N HIS A 60 -1.55 4.71 1.88
CA HIS A 60 -2.59 4.67 2.90
C HIS A 60 -2.04 4.18 4.22
N GLY A 61 -2.63 4.67 5.31
CA GLY A 61 -2.26 4.30 6.67
C GLY A 61 -3.48 4.29 7.57
N ARG A 62 -3.23 4.13 8.88
CA ARG A 62 -4.28 4.20 9.90
C ARG A 62 -3.72 4.87 11.14
N THR A 63 -4.54 5.68 11.79
CA THR A 63 -4.24 6.22 13.11
C THR A 63 -4.23 5.12 14.18
N ALA A 64 -3.50 5.38 15.27
CA ALA A 64 -3.57 4.52 16.44
C ALA A 64 -4.98 4.61 17.07
N PHE A 65 -5.45 3.51 17.62
CA PHE A 65 -6.69 3.46 18.40
C PHE A 65 -6.54 2.44 19.53
N ARG A 66 -7.35 2.59 20.59
CA ARG A 66 -7.40 1.63 21.69
C ARG A 66 -8.57 0.67 21.46
N PRO A 67 -8.32 -0.59 21.09
CA PRO A 67 -9.38 -1.58 20.94
C PRO A 67 -10.05 -1.90 22.28
N ARG A 68 -11.32 -2.27 22.22
CA ARG A 68 -12.15 -2.69 23.36
C ARG A 68 -11.96 -4.17 23.69
N TYR A 69 -11.67 -4.98 22.67
CA TYR A 69 -11.57 -6.45 22.75
C TYR A 69 -12.83 -7.13 23.31
N ASP A 70 -14.01 -6.55 23.06
CA ASP A 70 -15.31 -7.05 23.52
C ASP A 70 -16.20 -7.55 22.35
N GLY A 71 -15.61 -7.71 21.16
CA GLY A 71 -16.32 -8.13 19.94
C GLY A 71 -17.04 -6.99 19.21
N GLN A 72 -16.98 -5.76 19.72
CA GLN A 72 -17.61 -4.58 19.09
C GLN A 72 -16.59 -3.62 18.44
N ASP A 73 -15.36 -4.09 18.24
CA ASP A 73 -14.31 -3.30 17.61
C ASP A 73 -14.57 -3.07 16.12
N ARG A 74 -13.85 -2.07 15.57
CA ARG A 74 -13.88 -1.75 14.14
C ARG A 74 -13.52 -2.98 13.30
N TRP A 75 -14.44 -3.40 12.45
CA TRP A 75 -14.23 -4.50 11.51
C TRP A 75 -14.33 -4.00 10.07
N LEU A 76 -13.32 -4.33 9.26
CA LEU A 76 -13.28 -4.05 7.82
C LEU A 76 -13.04 -5.34 7.07
N ARG A 77 -13.67 -5.48 5.90
CA ARG A 77 -13.35 -6.51 4.91
C ARG A 77 -12.54 -5.89 3.78
N ARG A 78 -11.38 -6.47 3.48
CA ARG A 78 -10.48 -6.00 2.40
C ARG A 78 -10.46 -7.01 1.26
N CYS A 79 -10.52 -6.51 0.03
CA CYS A 79 -10.22 -7.26 -1.19
C CYS A 79 -9.15 -6.51 -2.00
N PHE A 80 -8.46 -7.24 -2.88
CA PHE A 80 -7.53 -6.66 -3.84
C PHE A 80 -8.12 -6.80 -5.24
N ALA A 81 -7.90 -5.79 -6.08
CA ALA A 81 -8.30 -5.80 -7.48
C ALA A 81 -7.09 -5.47 -8.35
N VAL A 82 -7.04 -6.09 -9.53
CA VAL A 82 -6.06 -5.80 -10.57
C VAL A 82 -6.79 -5.54 -11.88
N ALA A 83 -6.33 -4.56 -12.66
CA ALA A 83 -6.93 -4.24 -13.95
C ALA A 83 -6.74 -5.36 -14.98
N ASP A 84 -5.60 -6.04 -14.93
CA ASP A 84 -5.32 -7.22 -15.73
C ASP A 84 -4.75 -8.34 -14.83
N LEU A 85 -5.40 -9.50 -14.84
CA LEU A 85 -4.98 -10.67 -14.09
C LEU A 85 -3.94 -11.51 -14.85
N ARG A 86 -3.75 -11.29 -16.16
CA ARG A 86 -2.82 -12.06 -17.01
C ARG A 86 -1.35 -11.97 -16.57
N PRO A 87 -0.81 -10.81 -16.13
CA PRO A 87 0.59 -10.72 -15.69
C PRO A 87 0.94 -11.68 -14.55
N SER A 88 -0.02 -12.00 -13.68
CA SER A 88 0.18 -12.94 -12.57
C SER A 88 0.02 -14.42 -12.96
N ARG A 89 -0.23 -14.76 -14.23
CA ARG A 89 -0.55 -16.15 -14.65
C ARG A 89 0.55 -17.15 -14.28
N ALA A 90 1.82 -16.77 -14.40
CA ALA A 90 2.96 -17.66 -14.14
C ALA A 90 3.05 -18.10 -12.66
N ILE A 91 2.47 -17.33 -11.75
CA ILE A 91 2.53 -17.57 -10.31
C ILE A 91 1.19 -18.03 -9.73
N ARG A 92 0.23 -18.45 -10.57
CA ARG A 92 -1.09 -18.93 -10.14
C ARG A 92 -1.32 -20.35 -10.64
N ALA A 93 -1.96 -21.18 -9.82
CA ALA A 93 -2.50 -22.45 -10.29
C ALA A 93 -3.56 -22.20 -11.39
N ALA A 94 -3.73 -23.16 -12.31
CA ALA A 94 -4.72 -23.05 -13.38
C ALA A 94 -6.13 -22.85 -12.80
N GLY A 95 -6.84 -21.81 -13.27
CA GLY A 95 -8.17 -21.45 -12.77
C GLY A 95 -8.19 -20.72 -11.42
N SER A 96 -7.05 -20.53 -10.74
CA SER A 96 -6.98 -19.88 -9.43
C SER A 96 -6.82 -18.36 -9.53
N GLN A 97 -7.39 -17.63 -8.58
CA GLN A 97 -7.15 -16.18 -8.37
C GLN A 97 -6.07 -15.92 -7.31
N VAL A 98 -5.46 -16.98 -6.76
CA VAL A 98 -4.47 -16.91 -5.69
C VAL A 98 -3.07 -16.98 -6.27
N CYS A 99 -2.31 -15.89 -6.13
CA CYS A 99 -0.87 -15.87 -6.41
C CYS A 99 -0.12 -16.70 -5.36
N ALA A 100 0.86 -17.47 -5.81
CA ALA A 100 1.79 -18.17 -4.93
C ALA A 100 2.48 -17.16 -3.99
N PRO A 101 2.80 -17.57 -2.76
CA PRO A 101 3.56 -16.72 -1.85
C PRO A 101 4.87 -16.25 -2.48
N LEU A 102 5.26 -15.01 -2.20
CA LEU A 102 6.59 -14.54 -2.53
C LEU A 102 7.60 -15.39 -1.74
N GLY A 103 8.63 -15.89 -2.44
CA GLY A 103 9.77 -16.52 -1.77
C GLY A 103 10.51 -15.48 -0.92
N PRO A 104 11.26 -15.90 0.10
CA PRO A 104 12.14 -14.99 0.83
C PRO A 104 13.09 -14.32 -0.16
N VAL A 105 13.14 -13.00 -0.14
CA VAL A 105 14.15 -12.23 -0.85
C VAL A 105 15.45 -12.44 -0.09
N SER A 106 16.41 -13.14 -0.69
CA SER A 106 17.78 -13.20 -0.15
C SER A 106 18.29 -11.77 -0.07
N ALA A 107 18.75 -11.35 1.12
CA ALA A 107 19.46 -10.09 1.25
C ALA A 107 20.71 -10.11 0.34
N PRO A 108 21.08 -8.98 -0.27
CA PRO A 108 22.33 -8.86 -1.02
C PRO A 108 23.56 -9.12 -0.14
#